data_AF-A0A660S6Z6-F1
#
_entry.id   AF-A0A660S6Z6-F1
#
_cell.length_a   1.000
_cell.length_b   1.000
_cell.length_c   1.000
_cell.angle_alpha   90.00
_cell.angle_beta   90.00
_cell.angle_gamma   90.00
#
_symmetry.space_group_name_H-M   'P 1'
#
loop_
_entity.id
_entity.type
_entity.pdbx_description
1 polymer ?
#
loop_
_entity_poly.entity_id
_entity_poly.type
_entity_poly.pdbx_seq_one_letter_code
_entity_poly.pdbx_strand_id
1 'polypeptide(L)'
;MINQKKQKEKNNEEIDEQLQEEIKQFLKEKEKIRSIIGKIGGRPTRNDEIINIMFITLVLASFIASIMLSGIWKTLAIDFAILLISLKISYMLYSASKVSHFQFWILSSIEWRINQMEKELRDIQKSLKKSKNDK
;
A
#
# COMPACT_ATOMS: atom_id res chain seq x y z
N MET A 1 -50.84 -19.02 -14.45
CA MET A 1 -49.43 -19.43 -14.19
C MET A 1 -48.39 -18.62 -14.98
N ILE A 2 -48.70 -18.14 -16.20
CA ILE A 2 -47.75 -17.38 -17.05
C ILE A 2 -47.34 -16.02 -16.43
N ASN A 3 -48.26 -15.35 -15.72
CA ASN A 3 -47.99 -14.02 -15.15
C ASN A 3 -47.00 -14.05 -13.97
N GLN A 4 -47.01 -15.11 -13.16
CA GLN A 4 -46.09 -15.27 -12.03
C GLN A 4 -44.66 -15.61 -12.47
N LYS A 5 -44.48 -16.32 -13.59
CA LYS A 5 -43.15 -16.58 -14.17
C LYS A 5 -42.50 -15.30 -14.69
N LYS A 6 -43.24 -14.49 -15.46
CA LYS A 6 -42.76 -13.18 -15.94
C LYS A 6 -42.43 -12.22 -14.80
N GLN A 7 -43.22 -12.21 -13.73
CA GLN A 7 -42.93 -11.39 -12.55
C GLN A 7 -41.67 -11.85 -11.82
N LYS A 8 -41.43 -13.16 -11.74
CA LYS A 8 -40.25 -13.74 -11.07
C LYS A 8 -38.96 -13.56 -11.88
N GLU A 9 -39.03 -13.65 -13.21
CA GLU A 9 -37.91 -13.32 -14.10
C GLU A 9 -37.55 -11.84 -14.00
N LYS A 10 -38.54 -10.94 -14.05
CA LYS A 10 -38.30 -9.50 -13.91
C LYS A 10 -37.69 -9.12 -12.55
N ASN A 11 -38.14 -9.76 -11.47
CA ASN A 11 -37.59 -9.54 -10.14
C ASN A 11 -36.14 -10.08 -10.02
N ASN A 12 -35.82 -11.20 -10.67
CA ASN A 12 -34.45 -11.72 -10.71
C ASN A 12 -33.53 -10.84 -11.55
N GLU A 13 -34.00 -10.30 -12.68
CA GLU A 13 -33.25 -9.34 -13.51
C GLU A 13 -32.95 -8.05 -12.73
N GLU A 14 -33.92 -7.51 -11.97
CA GLU A 14 -33.71 -6.35 -11.10
C GLU A 14 -32.71 -6.63 -9.96
N ILE A 15 -32.75 -7.83 -9.36
CA ILE A 15 -31.79 -8.26 -8.32
C ILE A 15 -30.37 -8.42 -8.91
N ASP A 16 -30.25 -8.99 -10.10
CA ASP A 16 -28.98 -9.16 -10.78
C ASP A 16 -28.37 -7.80 -11.17
N GLU A 17 -29.18 -6.85 -11.66
CA GLU A 17 -28.71 -5.48 -11.91
C GLU A 17 -28.23 -4.79 -10.63
N GLN A 18 -28.97 -4.90 -9.52
CA GLN A 18 -28.57 -4.36 -8.22
C GLN A 18 -27.25 -4.97 -7.73
N LEU A 19 -27.07 -6.29 -7.85
CA LEU A 19 -25.81 -6.97 -7.51
C LEU A 19 -24.65 -6.47 -8.37
N GLN A 20 -24.86 -6.26 -9.67
CA GLN A 20 -23.83 -5.76 -10.58
C GLN A 20 -23.42 -4.32 -10.24
N GLU A 21 -24.38 -3.47 -9.82
CA GLU A 21 -24.08 -2.12 -9.34
C GLU A 21 -23.29 -2.13 -8.03
N GLU A 22 -23.67 -2.97 -7.08
CA GLU A 22 -22.93 -3.14 -5.82
C GLU A 22 -21.49 -3.62 -6.09
N ILE A 23 -21.31 -4.63 -6.95
CA ILE A 23 -19.98 -5.11 -7.34
C ILE A 23 -19.14 -4.00 -7.97
N LYS A 24 -19.72 -3.19 -8.87
CA LYS A 24 -19.04 -2.03 -9.46
C LYS A 24 -18.63 -1.01 -8.42
N GLN A 25 -19.50 -0.72 -7.44
CA GLN A 25 -19.17 0.19 -6.34
C GLN A 25 -18.02 -0.37 -5.48
N PHE A 26 -18.06 -1.65 -5.13
CA PHE A 26 -16.97 -2.31 -4.38
C PHE A 26 -15.64 -2.26 -5.12
N LEU A 27 -15.63 -2.53 -6.44
CA LEU A 27 -14.42 -2.45 -7.25
C LEU A 27 -13.85 -1.02 -7.27
N LYS A 28 -14.71 -0.01 -7.37
CA LYS A 28 -14.32 1.41 -7.35
C LYS A 28 -13.74 1.83 -6.00
N GLU A 29 -14.33 1.38 -4.90
CA GLU A 29 -13.81 1.64 -3.55
C GLU A 29 -12.47 0.92 -3.32
N LYS A 30 -12.37 -0.34 -3.73
CA LYS A 30 -11.12 -1.10 -3.69
C LYS A 30 -10.01 -0.39 -4.47
N GLU A 31 -10.32 0.14 -5.64
CA GLU A 31 -9.35 0.87 -6.47
C GLU A 31 -8.93 2.20 -5.83
N LYS A 32 -9.86 2.93 -5.20
CA LYS A 32 -9.54 4.11 -4.38
C LYS A 32 -8.59 3.75 -3.23
N ILE A 33 -8.90 2.70 -2.46
CA ILE A 33 -8.06 2.24 -1.36
C ILE A 33 -6.66 1.86 -1.87
N ARG A 34 -6.58 1.09 -2.96
CA ARG A 34 -5.32 0.74 -3.62
C ARG A 34 -4.54 1.97 -4.08
N SER A 35 -5.23 3.00 -4.60
CA SER A 35 -4.59 4.24 -5.04
C SER A 35 -4.03 5.04 -3.86
N ILE A 36 -4.73 5.07 -2.73
CA ILE A 36 -4.29 5.73 -1.49
C ILE A 36 -3.08 4.99 -0.93
N ILE A 37 -3.15 3.66 -0.85
CA ILE A 37 -2.04 2.80 -0.43
C ILE A 37 -0.83 2.98 -1.37
N GLY A 38 -1.05 3.09 -2.69
CA GLY A 38 0.00 3.35 -3.66
C GLY A 38 0.62 4.75 -3.58
N LYS A 39 -0.15 5.77 -3.16
CA LYS A 39 0.37 7.12 -2.89
C LYS A 39 1.20 7.16 -1.60
N ILE A 40 0.83 6.37 -0.59
CA ILE A 40 1.54 6.33 0.70
C ILE A 40 2.76 5.40 0.64
N GLY A 41 2.67 4.31 -0.11
CA GLY A 41 3.76 3.36 -0.37
C GLY A 41 4.82 3.86 -1.36
N GLY A 42 4.69 5.10 -1.85
CA GLY A 42 5.62 5.68 -2.81
C GLY A 42 5.64 4.90 -4.13
N ARG A 43 4.64 5.12 -5.00
CA ARG A 43 4.86 4.85 -6.42
C ARG A 43 6.11 5.65 -6.83
N PRO A 44 7.15 5.02 -7.41
CA PRO A 44 8.30 5.75 -7.91
C PRO A 44 7.76 6.78 -8.90
N THR A 45 7.82 8.05 -8.51
CA THR A 45 7.40 9.13 -9.38
C THR A 45 8.48 9.34 -10.43
N ARG A 46 8.14 9.93 -11.59
CA ARG A 46 9.15 10.27 -12.61
C ARG A 46 10.29 11.13 -12.04
N ASN A 47 10.01 11.88 -10.98
CA ASN A 47 11.00 12.67 -10.26
C ASN A 47 12.01 11.79 -9.51
N ASP A 48 11.57 10.69 -8.89
CA ASP A 48 12.46 9.76 -8.20
C ASP A 48 13.42 9.07 -9.18
N GLU A 49 12.93 8.76 -10.38
CA GLU A 49 13.73 8.18 -11.47
C GLU A 49 14.80 9.17 -11.96
N ILE A 50 14.43 10.44 -12.17
CA ILE A 50 15.38 11.51 -12.53
C ILE A 50 16.43 11.72 -11.43
N ILE A 51 16.02 11.74 -10.15
CA ILE A 51 16.94 11.88 -9.02
C ILE A 51 17.91 10.69 -8.96
N ASN A 52 17.44 9.47 -9.24
CA ASN A 52 18.30 8.29 -9.28
C ASN A 52 19.33 8.36 -10.41
N ILE A 53 18.90 8.73 -11.63
CA ILE A 53 19.80 8.89 -12.77
C ILE A 53 20.84 9.97 -12.46
N MET A 54 20.41 11.12 -11.94
CA MET A 54 21.31 12.20 -11.54
C MET A 54 22.34 11.71 -10.50
N PHE A 55 21.92 10.92 -9.51
CA PHE A 55 22.84 10.36 -8.51
C PHE A 55 23.87 9.41 -9.13
N ILE A 56 23.45 8.53 -10.04
CA ILE A 56 24.35 7.61 -10.75
C ILE A 56 25.37 8.41 -11.58
N THR A 57 24.91 9.43 -12.32
CA THR A 57 25.77 10.32 -13.08
C THR A 57 26.76 11.05 -12.17
N LEU A 58 26.32 11.54 -11.01
CA LEU A 58 27.18 12.23 -10.04
C LEU A 58 28.27 11.32 -9.46
N VAL A 59 27.91 10.07 -9.11
CA VAL A 59 28.88 9.07 -8.63
C VAL A 59 29.90 8.75 -9.73
N LEU A 60 29.46 8.49 -10.95
CA LEU A 60 30.35 8.25 -12.11
C LEU A 60 31.28 9.45 -12.37
N ALA A 61 30.76 10.66 -12.32
CA ALA A 61 31.54 11.88 -12.48
C ALA A 61 32.62 12.01 -11.38
N SER A 62 32.29 11.66 -10.14
CA SER A 62 33.26 11.68 -9.03
C SER A 62 34.39 10.66 -9.24
N PHE A 63 34.08 9.47 -9.75
CA PHE A 63 35.10 8.47 -10.12
C PHE A 63 36.00 8.97 -11.26
N ILE A 64 35.44 9.58 -12.29
CA ILE A 64 36.21 10.15 -13.41
C ILE A 64 37.10 11.30 -12.93
N ALA A 65 36.58 12.18 -12.07
CA ALA A 65 37.34 13.27 -11.45
C ALA A 65 38.51 12.74 -10.60
N SER A 66 38.31 11.62 -9.88
CA SER A 66 39.37 10.95 -9.12
C SER A 66 40.50 10.43 -10.00
N ILE A 67 40.23 10.06 -11.26
CA ILE A 67 41.25 9.63 -12.22
C ILE A 67 41.99 10.83 -12.82
N MET A 68 41.28 11.93 -13.09
CA MET A 68 41.87 13.15 -13.66
C MET A 68 42.71 13.95 -12.66
N LEU A 69 42.30 14.01 -11.38
CA LEU A 69 43.00 14.78 -10.36
C LEU A 69 44.06 13.93 -9.66
N SER A 70 45.27 14.47 -9.53
CA SER A 70 46.39 13.83 -8.82
C SER A 70 46.63 14.47 -7.45
N GLY A 71 47.27 13.71 -6.55
CA GLY A 71 47.61 14.19 -5.20
C GLY A 71 46.43 14.23 -4.22
N ILE A 72 46.42 15.22 -3.32
CA ILE A 72 45.42 15.38 -2.24
C ILE A 72 43.98 15.46 -2.75
N TRP A 73 43.79 16.04 -3.94
CA TRP A 73 42.47 16.18 -4.56
C TRP A 73 41.84 14.84 -4.93
N LYS A 74 42.67 13.82 -5.25
CA LYS A 74 42.19 12.47 -5.53
C LYS A 74 41.52 11.84 -4.31
N THR A 75 42.19 11.92 -3.17
CA THR A 75 41.70 11.34 -1.91
C THR A 75 40.42 12.04 -1.46
N LEU A 76 40.39 13.37 -1.53
CA LEU A 76 39.19 14.16 -1.23
C LEU A 76 38.00 13.81 -2.15
N ALA A 77 38.24 13.58 -3.44
CA ALA A 77 37.18 13.19 -4.38
C ALA A 77 36.56 11.82 -4.02
N ILE A 78 37.38 10.86 -3.59
CA ILE A 78 36.92 9.54 -3.16
C ILE A 78 36.12 9.64 -1.85
N ASP A 79 36.61 10.40 -0.87
CA ASP A 79 35.92 10.62 0.40
C ASP A 79 34.55 11.29 0.18
N PHE A 80 34.48 12.27 -0.73
CA PHE A 80 33.22 12.89 -1.13
C PHE A 80 32.27 11.93 -1.84
N ALA A 81 32.79 11.03 -2.69
CA ALA A 81 31.98 10.00 -3.34
C ALA A 81 31.33 9.05 -2.32
N ILE A 82 32.11 8.61 -1.33
CA ILE A 82 31.63 7.74 -0.24
C ILE A 82 30.58 8.48 0.60
N LEU A 83 30.80 9.75 0.92
CA LEU A 83 29.85 10.58 1.67
C LEU A 83 28.51 10.75 0.91
N LEU A 84 28.56 11.00 -0.40
CA LEU A 84 27.37 11.12 -1.24
C LEU A 84 26.56 9.81 -1.28
N ILE A 85 27.24 8.67 -1.42
CA ILE A 85 26.61 7.34 -1.41
C ILE A 85 25.94 7.06 -0.06
N SER A 86 26.64 7.36 1.04
CA SER A 86 26.12 7.28 2.41
C SER A 86 24.82 8.09 2.56
N LEU A 87 24.84 9.35 2.13
CA LEU A 87 23.69 10.23 2.20
C LEU A 87 22.51 9.71 1.38
N LYS A 88 22.77 9.15 0.20
CA LYS A 88 21.73 8.53 -0.66
C LYS A 88 21.08 7.33 -0.01
N ILE A 89 21.87 6.44 0.60
CA ILE A 89 21.36 5.28 1.33
C ILE A 89 20.49 5.73 2.50
N SER A 90 20.96 6.73 3.27
CA SER A 90 20.19 7.32 4.37
C SER A 90 18.85 7.90 3.89
N TYR A 91 18.85 8.65 2.79
CA TYR A 91 17.63 9.17 2.18
C TYR A 91 16.66 8.06 1.75
N MET A 92 17.18 7.02 1.09
CA MET A 92 16.38 5.87 0.65
C MET A 92 15.78 5.14 1.86
N LEU A 93 16.56 4.94 2.92
CA LEU A 93 16.12 4.30 4.16
C LEU A 93 15.05 5.13 4.88
N TYR A 94 15.21 6.45 4.95
CA TYR A 94 14.20 7.35 5.49
C TYR A 94 12.88 7.27 4.70
N SER A 95 12.96 7.22 3.36
CA SER A 95 11.79 7.03 2.52
C SER A 95 11.13 5.67 2.74
N ALA A 96 11.91 4.59 2.86
CA ALA A 96 11.41 3.25 3.14
C ALA A 96 10.75 3.14 4.52
N SER A 97 11.28 3.83 5.54
CA SER A 97 10.75 3.85 6.90
C SER A 97 9.31 4.40 6.96
N LYS A 98 8.99 5.44 6.16
CA LYS A 98 7.62 5.98 6.07
C LYS A 98 6.61 4.94 5.58
N VAL A 99 6.98 4.16 4.56
CA VAL A 99 6.14 3.10 4.01
C VAL A 99 5.95 1.99 5.04
N SER A 100 7.04 1.57 5.71
CA SER A 100 6.98 0.56 6.75
C SER A 100 6.07 0.97 7.91
N HIS A 101 6.13 2.23 8.34
CA HIS A 101 5.26 2.75 9.39
C HIS A 101 3.79 2.69 8.96
N PHE A 102 3.50 3.11 7.73
CA PHE A 102 2.13 3.02 7.21
C PHE A 102 1.62 1.57 7.13
N GLN A 103 2.43 0.65 6.63
CA GLN A 103 2.09 -0.79 6.60
C GLN A 103 1.78 -1.32 8.01
N PHE A 104 2.59 -0.94 9.00
CA PHE A 104 2.36 -1.28 10.41
C PHE A 104 1.01 -0.75 10.90
N TRP A 105 0.69 0.52 10.66
CA TRP A 105 -0.59 1.11 11.06
C TRP A 105 -1.81 0.39 10.46
N ILE A 106 -1.73 0.03 9.18
CA ILE A 106 -2.80 -0.73 8.52
C ILE A 106 -2.95 -2.11 9.17
N LEU A 107 -1.85 -2.82 9.39
CA LEU A 107 -1.89 -4.14 10.02
C LEU A 107 -2.50 -4.08 11.42
N SER A 108 -2.08 -3.12 12.26
CA SER A 108 -2.64 -2.91 13.59
C SER A 108 -4.13 -2.57 13.56
N SER A 109 -4.59 -1.79 12.57
CA SER A 109 -6.01 -1.47 12.41
C SER A 109 -6.84 -2.71 12.03
N ILE A 110 -6.31 -3.59 11.17
CA ILE A 110 -6.94 -4.84 10.77
C ILE A 110 -6.96 -5.81 11.95
N GLU A 111 -5.85 -5.96 12.67
CA GLU A 111 -5.75 -6.78 13.86
C GLU A 111 -6.78 -6.36 14.91
N TRP A 112 -6.90 -5.06 15.20
CA TRP A 112 -7.91 -4.55 16.11
C TRP A 112 -9.33 -4.87 15.64
N ARG A 113 -9.64 -4.67 14.35
CA ARG A 113 -10.97 -4.97 13.79
C ARG A 113 -11.31 -6.46 13.86
N ILE A 114 -10.36 -7.34 13.55
CA ILE A 114 -10.53 -8.80 13.66
C ILE A 114 -10.81 -9.20 15.11
N ASN A 115 -10.05 -8.64 16.07
CA ASN A 115 -10.27 -8.91 17.48
C ASN A 115 -11.65 -8.45 17.98
N GLN A 116 -12.18 -7.34 17.45
CA GLN A 116 -13.55 -6.92 17.77
C GLN A 116 -14.59 -7.88 17.19
N MET A 117 -14.42 -8.29 15.93
CA MET A 117 -15.31 -9.28 15.31
C MET A 117 -15.30 -10.62 16.07
N GLU A 118 -14.15 -11.06 16.57
CA GLU A 118 -14.06 -12.26 17.39
C GLU A 118 -14.88 -12.12 18.69
N LYS A 119 -14.81 -10.96 19.36
CA LYS A 119 -15.61 -10.68 20.56
C LYS A 119 -17.11 -10.69 20.27
N GLU A 120 -17.54 -9.98 19.23
CA GLU A 120 -18.95 -9.96 18.79
C GLU A 120 -19.46 -11.37 18.48
N LEU A 121 -18.68 -12.17 17.74
CA LEU A 121 -19.04 -13.56 17.44
C LEU A 121 -19.17 -14.41 18.71
N ARG A 122 -18.26 -14.26 19.68
CA ARG A 122 -18.34 -14.98 20.97
C ARG A 122 -19.58 -14.59 21.77
N ASP A 123 -19.95 -13.32 21.75
CA ASP A 123 -21.14 -12.84 22.47
C ASP A 123 -22.45 -13.28 21.79
N ILE A 124 -22.49 -13.31 20.45
CA ILE A 124 -23.57 -13.95 19.70
C ILE A 124 -23.68 -15.43 20.08
N GLN A 125 -22.57 -16.18 20.10
CA GLN A 125 -22.57 -17.59 20.48
C GLN A 125 -23.08 -17.83 21.90
N LYS A 126 -22.70 -16.98 22.86
CA LYS A 126 -23.21 -17.05 24.25
C LYS A 126 -24.71 -16.77 24.31
N SER A 127 -25.18 -15.76 23.59
CA SER A 127 -26.60 -15.37 23.53
C SER A 127 -27.46 -16.50 22.97
N LEU A 128 -26.99 -17.16 21.90
CA LEU A 128 -27.64 -18.33 21.32
C LEU A 128 -27.65 -19.53 22.27
N LYS A 129 -26.55 -19.80 22.98
CA LYS A 129 -26.51 -20.87 24.00
C LYS A 129 -27.49 -20.60 25.14
N LYS A 130 -27.57 -19.35 25.62
CA LYS A 130 -28.52 -18.97 26.68
C LYS A 130 -29.97 -19.16 26.24
N SER A 131 -30.34 -18.64 25.07
CA SER A 131 -31.69 -18.81 24.52
C SER A 131 -32.06 -20.27 24.25
N LYS A 132 -31.09 -21.16 24.02
CA LYS A 132 -31.32 -22.61 23.87
C LYS A 132 -31.53 -23.32 25.20
N ASN A 133 -30.93 -22.84 26.29
CA ASN A 133 -31.07 -23.41 27.64
C ASN A 133 -32.34 -22.94 28.37
N ASP A 134 -32.90 -21.79 27.96
CA ASP A 134 -34.15 -21.24 28.51
C ASP A 134 -35.42 -21.82 27.83
N LYS A 135 -35.28 -22.83 26.96
CA LYS A 135 -36.36 -23.63 26.36
C LYS A 135 -36.24 -25.09 26.81
#